data_AF-A0A6J7T7M6-F1
#
_entry.id   AF-A0A6J7T7M6-F1
#
_cell.length_a   1.000
_cell.length_b   1.000
_cell.length_c   1.000
_cell.angle_alpha   90.00
_cell.angle_beta   90.00
_cell.angle_gamma   90.00
#
_symmetry.space_group_name_H-M   'P 1'
#
loop_
_entity.id
_entity.type
_entity.pdbx_description
1 polymer ?
#
loop_
_entity_poly.entity_id
_entity_poly.type
_entity_poly.pdbx_seq_one_letter_code
_entity_poly.pdbx_strand_id
1 'polypeptide(L)'
;MIGDEGGAYWIGRLGLNSALREKDGRGGSAALLKRACEFFDTDPDYLADRVHNFPRPVHSIATFAKEVIEIAEAGDEVAISIVDKAVDELMQVALAAKRLCGGNEDFEVVIGGGAFPRGGILHTKVLELAKVTKLYISESSATPLDGVLELLDLPIPGVFAPVIHTYIKSPH
;
A
#
# COMPACT_ATOMS: atom_id res chain seq x y z
N MET A 1 -14.22 -3.18 6.39
CA MET A 1 -13.76 -2.34 5.27
C MET A 1 -13.67 -3.23 4.05
N ILE A 2 -14.22 -2.80 2.91
CA ILE A 2 -14.23 -3.53 1.64
C ILE A 2 -13.46 -2.65 0.65
N GLY A 3 -12.49 -3.20 -0.10
CA GLY A 3 -11.80 -2.49 -1.19
C GLY A 3 -10.46 -1.84 -0.83
N ASP A 4 -9.50 -2.63 -0.36
CA ASP A 4 -8.12 -2.17 -0.11
C ASP A 4 -7.05 -3.24 -0.36
N GLU A 5 -7.41 -4.30 -1.09
CA GLU A 5 -6.54 -5.40 -1.47
C GLU A 5 -5.26 -4.89 -2.14
N GLY A 6 -4.11 -5.40 -1.68
CA GLY A 6 -2.79 -4.95 -2.14
C GLY A 6 -2.30 -3.61 -1.56
N GLY A 7 -3.16 -2.86 -0.85
CA GLY A 7 -2.78 -1.60 -0.19
C GLY A 7 -2.09 -1.77 1.16
N ALA A 8 -1.57 -0.65 1.70
CA ALA A 8 -0.85 -0.61 2.98
C ALA A 8 -1.67 -1.22 4.14
N TYR A 9 -2.92 -0.80 4.30
CA TYR A 9 -3.79 -1.33 5.35
C TYR A 9 -3.95 -2.85 5.24
N TRP A 10 -4.13 -3.36 4.03
CA TRP A 10 -4.33 -4.78 3.79
C TRP A 10 -3.07 -5.59 4.13
N ILE A 11 -1.89 -5.13 3.69
CA ILE A 11 -0.59 -5.73 4.05
C ILE A 11 -0.40 -5.74 5.56
N GLY A 12 -0.58 -4.60 6.23
CA GLY A 12 -0.43 -4.48 7.69
C GLY A 12 -1.42 -5.36 8.44
N ARG A 13 -2.67 -5.44 7.98
CA ARG A 13 -3.70 -6.32 8.56
C ARG A 13 -3.34 -7.80 8.43
N LEU A 14 -2.83 -8.23 7.28
CA LEU A 14 -2.34 -9.61 7.11
C LEU A 14 -1.13 -9.90 7.99
N GLY A 15 -0.21 -8.95 8.12
CA GLY A 15 0.93 -9.05 9.04
C GLY A 15 0.51 -9.22 10.49
N LEU A 16 -0.42 -8.39 10.97
CA LEU A 16 -0.95 -8.49 12.34
C LEU A 16 -1.75 -9.77 12.57
N ASN A 17 -2.49 -10.25 11.56
CA ASN A 17 -3.15 -11.54 11.64
C ASN A 17 -2.12 -12.68 11.76
N SER A 18 -1.05 -12.65 10.97
CA SER A 18 0.05 -13.62 11.10
C SER A 18 0.70 -13.60 12.49
N ALA A 19 0.96 -12.41 13.04
CA ALA A 19 1.46 -12.24 14.41
C ALA A 19 0.52 -12.88 15.45
N LEU A 20 -0.79 -12.61 15.38
CA LEU A 20 -1.76 -13.17 16.31
C LEU A 20 -1.89 -14.69 16.17
N ARG A 21 -1.77 -15.23 14.96
CA ARG A 21 -1.77 -16.68 14.75
C ARG A 21 -0.53 -17.36 15.34
N GLU A 22 0.64 -16.73 15.23
CA GLU A 22 1.86 -17.19 15.90
C GLU A 22 1.67 -17.24 17.41
N LYS A 23 1.10 -16.16 17.98
CA LYS A 23 0.77 -16.07 19.41
C LYS A 23 -0.17 -17.19 19.87
N ASP A 24 -1.13 -17.57 19.03
CA ASP A 24 -2.08 -18.65 19.31
C ASP A 24 -1.52 -20.06 19.03
N GLY A 25 -0.28 -20.19 18.54
CA GLY A 25 0.31 -21.48 18.14
C GLY A 25 -0.30 -22.09 16.87
N ARG A 26 -0.95 -21.27 16.02
CA ARG A 26 -1.63 -21.69 14.77
C ARG A 26 -0.74 -21.54 13.52
N GLY A 27 0.56 -21.35 13.73
CA GLY A 27 1.52 -20.95 12.73
C GLY A 27 1.37 -19.48 12.35
N GLY A 28 2.48 -18.83 12.04
CA GLY A 28 2.56 -17.43 11.69
C GLY A 28 4.04 -17.05 11.58
N SER A 29 4.36 -15.80 11.90
CA SER A 29 5.76 -15.37 11.99
C SER A 29 6.07 -14.83 13.38
N ALA A 30 7.05 -15.45 14.03
CA ALA A 30 7.63 -14.95 15.27
C ALA A 30 8.25 -13.56 15.10
N ALA A 31 8.83 -13.27 13.93
CA ALA A 31 9.37 -11.95 13.63
C ALA A 31 8.26 -10.89 13.56
N LEU A 32 7.14 -11.21 12.90
CA LEU A 32 5.97 -10.32 12.85
C LEU A 32 5.34 -10.13 14.22
N LEU A 33 5.24 -11.19 15.05
CA LEU A 33 4.71 -11.07 16.41
C LEU A 33 5.58 -10.16 17.27
N LYS A 34 6.89 -10.37 17.27
CA LYS A 34 7.84 -9.54 18.01
C LYS A 34 7.71 -8.07 17.58
N ARG A 35 7.75 -7.82 16.27
CA ARG A 35 7.70 -6.45 15.73
C ARG A 35 6.35 -5.78 15.98
N ALA A 36 5.24 -6.53 15.96
CA ALA A 36 3.93 -6.00 16.30
C ALA A 36 3.85 -5.57 17.78
N CYS A 37 4.38 -6.38 18.70
CA CYS A 37 4.43 -6.04 20.12
C CYS A 37 5.28 -4.77 20.37
N GLU A 38 6.43 -4.66 19.71
CA GLU A 38 7.29 -3.46 19.75
C GLU A 38 6.57 -2.23 19.18
N PHE A 39 5.92 -2.36 18.02
CA PHE A 39 5.25 -1.24 17.34
C PHE A 39 4.04 -0.70 18.12
N PHE A 40 3.23 -1.58 18.70
CA PHE A 40 2.03 -1.21 19.44
C PHE A 40 2.27 -1.01 20.95
N ASP A 41 3.52 -1.17 21.41
CA ASP A 41 3.96 -1.06 22.80
C ASP A 41 3.07 -1.88 23.73
N THR A 42 3.10 -3.20 23.54
CA THR A 42 2.21 -4.13 24.24
C THR A 42 2.75 -5.55 24.25
N ASP A 43 2.30 -6.35 25.22
CA ASP A 43 2.61 -7.77 25.27
C ASP A 43 1.75 -8.56 24.26
N PRO A 44 2.22 -9.74 23.81
CA PRO A 44 1.48 -10.61 22.88
C PRO A 44 0.04 -10.91 23.30
N ASP A 45 -0.23 -10.98 24.62
CA ASP A 45 -1.56 -11.27 25.15
C ASP A 45 -2.57 -10.15 24.95
N TYR A 46 -2.11 -8.91 24.87
CA TYR A 46 -2.96 -7.73 24.71
C TYR A 46 -2.94 -7.17 23.29
N LEU A 47 -2.12 -7.74 22.39
CA LEU A 47 -1.91 -7.19 21.05
C LEU A 47 -3.21 -6.94 20.26
N ALA A 48 -4.15 -7.89 20.25
CA ALA A 48 -5.41 -7.73 19.52
C ALA A 48 -6.24 -6.55 20.05
N ASP A 49 -6.42 -6.48 21.37
CA ASP A 49 -7.15 -5.38 22.01
C ASP A 49 -6.43 -4.04 21.80
N ARG A 50 -5.10 -4.04 21.96
CA ARG A 50 -4.26 -2.86 21.77
C ARG A 50 -4.39 -2.30 20.37
N VAL A 51 -4.34 -3.13 19.33
CA VAL A 51 -4.50 -2.71 17.93
C VAL A 51 -5.87 -2.08 17.70
N HIS A 52 -6.94 -2.67 18.25
CA HIS A 52 -8.30 -2.15 18.11
C HIS A 52 -8.50 -0.80 18.80
N ASN A 53 -7.89 -0.62 19.97
CA ASN A 53 -8.00 0.58 20.80
C ASN A 53 -6.90 1.62 20.52
N PHE A 54 -5.98 1.34 19.59
CA PHE A 54 -4.88 2.25 19.29
C PHE A 54 -5.40 3.56 18.67
N PRO A 55 -4.75 4.72 18.94
CA PRO A 55 -5.10 5.96 18.24
C PRO A 55 -5.05 5.79 16.73
N ARG A 56 -6.15 6.12 16.04
CA ARG A 56 -6.33 5.98 14.59
C ARG A 56 -5.97 4.56 14.09
N PRO A 57 -6.73 3.53 14.47
CA PRO A 57 -6.32 2.13 14.29
C PRO A 57 -6.11 1.77 12.82
N VAL A 58 -6.94 2.28 11.91
CA VAL A 58 -6.78 2.09 10.46
C VAL A 58 -5.44 2.63 9.96
N HIS A 59 -5.06 3.83 10.40
CA HIS A 59 -3.78 4.43 10.02
C HIS A 59 -2.60 3.65 10.58
N SER A 60 -2.67 3.23 11.85
CA SER A 60 -1.58 2.48 12.49
C SER A 60 -1.39 1.10 11.89
N ILE A 61 -2.49 0.41 11.53
CA ILE A 61 -2.43 -0.85 10.76
C ILE A 61 -1.78 -0.60 9.40
N ALA A 62 -2.16 0.45 8.68
CA ALA A 62 -1.54 0.80 7.40
C ALA A 62 -0.04 1.13 7.55
N THR A 63 0.35 1.81 8.62
CA THR A 63 1.76 2.12 8.91
C THR A 63 2.57 0.86 9.20
N PHE A 64 1.98 -0.12 9.88
CA PHE A 64 2.60 -1.42 10.16
C PHE A 64 2.97 -2.20 8.89
N ALA A 65 2.42 -1.87 7.72
CA ALA A 65 2.82 -2.48 6.45
C ALA A 65 4.33 -2.36 6.17
N LYS A 66 4.96 -1.24 6.59
CA LYS A 66 6.40 -1.05 6.42
C LYS A 66 7.21 -2.10 7.19
N GLU A 67 6.78 -2.40 8.41
CA GLU A 67 7.38 -3.43 9.25
C GLU A 67 7.27 -4.82 8.59
N VAL A 68 6.12 -5.12 7.97
CA VAL A 68 5.93 -6.37 7.22
C VAL A 68 6.88 -6.45 6.04
N ILE A 69 7.03 -5.36 5.28
CA ILE A 69 7.93 -5.30 4.12
C ILE A 69 9.39 -5.47 4.54
N GLU A 70 9.84 -4.80 5.61
CA GLU A 70 11.21 -4.96 6.14
C GLU A 70 11.48 -6.40 6.59
N ILE A 71 10.51 -7.04 7.22
CA ILE A 71 10.65 -8.43 7.66
C ILE A 71 10.69 -9.40 6.47
N ALA A 72 9.94 -9.09 5.40
CA ALA A 72 10.05 -9.83 4.14
C ALA A 72 11.43 -9.67 3.49
N GLU A 73 12.00 -8.45 3.51
CA GLU A 73 13.36 -8.18 3.02
C GLU A 73 14.43 -8.91 3.83
N ALA A 74 14.19 -9.13 5.12
CA ALA A 74 15.05 -9.93 5.99
C ALA A 74 14.91 -11.46 5.76
N GLY A 75 14.00 -11.91 4.88
CA GLY A 75 13.88 -13.31 4.47
C GLY A 75 12.79 -14.11 5.19
N ASP A 76 11.90 -13.49 5.96
CA ASP A 76 10.77 -14.21 6.58
C ASP A 76 9.77 -14.67 5.51
N GLU A 77 9.58 -15.99 5.39
CA GLU A 77 8.76 -16.59 4.34
C GLU A 77 7.28 -16.18 4.41
N VAL A 78 6.75 -15.96 5.63
CA VAL A 78 5.35 -15.59 5.81
C VAL A 78 5.13 -14.14 5.39
N ALA A 79 6.04 -13.23 5.75
CA ALA A 79 6.02 -11.86 5.30
C ALA A 79 6.22 -11.75 3.78
N ILE A 80 7.14 -12.54 3.19
CA ILE A 80 7.31 -12.65 1.74
C ILE A 80 5.99 -13.07 1.08
N SER A 81 5.32 -14.09 1.58
CA SER A 81 4.02 -14.53 1.04
C SER A 81 2.94 -13.44 1.13
N ILE A 82 2.95 -12.60 2.18
CA ILE A 82 2.03 -11.46 2.27
C ILE A 82 2.35 -10.42 1.18
N VAL A 83 3.63 -10.12 0.96
CA VAL A 83 4.08 -9.21 -0.11
C VAL A 83 3.69 -9.76 -1.48
N ASP A 84 3.91 -11.05 -1.75
CA ASP A 84 3.54 -11.69 -3.02
C ASP A 84 2.05 -11.57 -3.32
N LYS A 85 1.20 -11.84 -2.31
CA LYS A 85 -0.25 -11.67 -2.49
C LYS A 85 -0.62 -10.20 -2.76
N ALA A 86 0.07 -9.24 -2.15
CA ALA A 86 -0.17 -7.83 -2.42
C ALA A 86 0.21 -7.46 -3.87
N VAL A 87 1.35 -7.97 -4.35
CA VAL A 87 1.79 -7.81 -5.75
C VAL A 87 0.74 -8.37 -6.72
N ASP A 88 0.22 -9.56 -6.45
CA ASP A 88 -0.80 -10.18 -7.29
C ASP A 88 -2.08 -9.35 -7.38
N GLU A 89 -2.58 -8.85 -6.25
CA GLU A 89 -3.78 -8.00 -6.21
C GLU A 89 -3.58 -6.68 -6.98
N LEU A 90 -2.44 -6.02 -6.77
CA LEU A 90 -2.09 -4.78 -7.47
C LEU A 90 -2.03 -4.99 -8.99
N MET A 91 -1.42 -6.09 -9.43
CA MET A 91 -1.32 -6.43 -10.85
C MET A 91 -2.68 -6.76 -11.46
N GLN A 92 -3.55 -7.46 -10.72
CA GLN A 92 -4.92 -7.71 -11.17
C GLN A 92 -5.71 -6.41 -11.36
N VAL A 93 -5.59 -5.46 -10.43
CA VAL A 93 -6.22 -4.14 -10.55
C VAL A 93 -5.68 -3.38 -11.76
N ALA A 94 -4.36 -3.36 -11.96
CA ALA A 94 -3.73 -2.68 -13.10
C ALA A 94 -4.16 -3.28 -14.46
N LEU A 95 -4.19 -4.61 -14.57
CA LEU A 95 -4.64 -5.31 -15.78
C LEU A 95 -6.14 -5.09 -16.03
N ALA A 96 -6.96 -5.09 -14.99
CA ALA A 96 -8.38 -4.78 -15.10
C ALA A 96 -8.60 -3.34 -15.59
N ALA A 97 -7.85 -2.37 -15.06
CA ALA A 97 -7.88 -0.98 -15.49
C ALA A 97 -7.50 -0.83 -16.97
N LYS A 98 -6.38 -1.44 -17.39
CA LYS A 98 -5.96 -1.48 -18.81
C LYS A 98 -7.08 -1.99 -19.72
N ARG A 99 -7.73 -3.11 -19.36
CA ARG A 99 -8.83 -3.68 -20.14
C ARG A 99 -10.04 -2.75 -20.20
N LEU A 100 -10.46 -2.19 -19.08
CA LEU A 100 -11.66 -1.33 -19.00
C LEU A 100 -11.47 0.00 -19.74
N CYS A 101 -10.25 0.52 -19.78
CA CYS A 101 -9.90 1.74 -20.53
C CYS A 101 -9.61 1.48 -22.02
N GLY A 102 -9.69 0.25 -22.51
CA GLY A 102 -9.35 -0.09 -23.89
C GLY A 102 -7.86 0.11 -24.22
N GLY A 103 -7.00 -0.01 -23.21
CA GLY A 103 -5.55 0.20 -23.33
C GLY A 103 -4.85 -0.84 -24.20
N ASN A 104 -3.98 -0.37 -25.09
CA ASN A 104 -3.13 -1.19 -25.95
C ASN A 104 -1.79 -1.50 -25.27
N GLU A 105 -0.77 -1.92 -26.04
CA GLU A 105 0.55 -2.26 -25.51
C GLU A 105 1.26 -1.07 -24.83
N ASP A 106 0.97 0.16 -25.27
CA ASP A 106 1.54 1.40 -24.73
C ASP A 106 0.77 1.95 -23.53
N PHE A 107 -0.25 1.23 -23.03
CA PHE A 107 -1.03 1.67 -21.88
C PHE A 107 -0.16 1.71 -20.62
N GLU A 108 0.10 2.93 -20.16
CA GLU A 108 0.95 3.25 -19.02
C GLU A 108 0.19 3.16 -17.71
N VAL A 109 0.80 2.49 -16.72
CA VAL A 109 0.31 2.40 -15.35
C VAL A 109 1.31 3.06 -14.42
N VAL A 110 0.84 4.06 -13.68
CA VAL A 110 1.63 4.70 -12.63
C VAL A 110 1.32 4.02 -11.30
N ILE A 111 2.37 3.63 -10.58
CA ILE A 111 2.25 3.13 -9.21
C ILE A 111 2.50 4.29 -8.24
N GLY A 112 1.54 4.54 -7.37
CA GLY A 112 1.63 5.57 -6.34
C GLY A 112 1.15 5.06 -4.98
N GLY A 113 1.59 5.73 -3.91
CA GLY A 113 1.19 5.46 -2.53
C GLY A 113 2.36 5.19 -1.59
N GLY A 114 2.23 5.61 -0.34
CA GLY A 114 3.31 5.54 0.67
C GLY A 114 3.73 4.14 1.12
N ALA A 115 3.12 3.09 0.56
CA ALA A 115 3.50 1.69 0.77
C ALA A 115 4.61 1.19 -0.16
N PHE A 116 5.01 1.99 -1.16
CA PHE A 116 6.03 1.63 -2.14
C PHE A 116 7.30 2.47 -1.94
N PRO A 117 8.17 2.15 -0.96
CA PRO A 117 9.52 2.69 -0.99
C PRO A 117 10.22 2.20 -2.27
N ARG A 118 10.79 3.13 -3.05
CA ARG A 118 11.52 2.79 -4.28
C ARG A 118 12.65 1.80 -3.95
N GLY A 119 12.76 0.74 -4.74
CA GLY A 119 13.79 -0.29 -4.59
C GLY A 119 13.52 -1.36 -3.52
N GLY A 120 12.43 -1.25 -2.75
CA GLY A 120 12.03 -2.28 -1.80
C GLY A 120 11.48 -3.55 -2.47
N ILE A 121 11.37 -4.65 -1.72
CA ILE A 121 10.93 -5.96 -2.24
C ILE A 121 9.57 -5.89 -2.95
N LEU A 122 8.62 -5.11 -2.42
CA LEU A 122 7.29 -4.93 -3.02
C LEU A 122 7.42 -4.26 -4.41
N HIS A 123 8.18 -3.18 -4.50
CA HIS A 123 8.40 -2.45 -5.75
C HIS A 123 9.07 -3.33 -6.81
N THR A 124 10.14 -4.02 -6.44
CA THR A 124 10.90 -4.90 -7.33
C THR A 124 10.02 -6.01 -7.91
N LYS A 125 9.25 -6.70 -7.07
CA LYS A 125 8.34 -7.78 -7.51
C LYS A 125 7.23 -7.28 -8.45
N VAL A 126 6.68 -6.10 -8.20
CA VAL A 126 5.69 -5.51 -9.12
C VAL A 126 6.32 -5.24 -10.50
N LEU A 127 7.52 -4.65 -10.55
CA LEU A 127 8.21 -4.41 -11.82
C LEU A 127 8.56 -5.71 -12.56
N GLU A 128 8.94 -6.77 -11.85
CA GLU A 128 9.18 -8.09 -12.43
C GLU A 128 7.91 -8.68 -13.04
N LEU A 129 6.80 -8.68 -12.29
CA LEU A 129 5.54 -9.24 -12.77
C LEU A 129 4.93 -8.42 -13.92
N ALA A 130 5.13 -7.11 -13.92
CA ALA A 130 4.73 -6.23 -15.01
C ALA A 130 5.43 -6.55 -16.33
N LYS A 131 6.74 -6.86 -16.28
CA LYS A 131 7.50 -7.30 -17.48
C LYS A 131 6.92 -8.58 -18.06
N VAL A 132 6.58 -9.55 -17.21
CA VAL A 132 5.99 -10.82 -17.63
C VAL A 132 4.60 -10.61 -18.23
N THR A 133 3.81 -9.71 -17.66
CA THR A 133 2.44 -9.43 -18.10
C THR A 133 2.33 -8.39 -19.21
N LYS A 134 3.47 -7.87 -19.71
CA LYS A 134 3.54 -6.79 -20.71
C LYS A 134 2.72 -5.55 -20.31
N LEU A 135 2.78 -5.22 -19.02
CA LEU A 135 2.25 -3.97 -18.49
C LEU A 135 3.37 -2.94 -18.48
N TYR A 136 3.16 -1.80 -19.14
CA TYR A 136 4.13 -0.71 -19.09
C TYR A 136 3.90 0.08 -17.80
N ILE A 137 4.83 -0.06 -16.84
CA ILE A 137 4.82 0.72 -15.60
C ILE A 137 5.79 1.88 -15.76
N SER A 138 5.30 3.09 -15.49
CA SER A 138 6.17 4.23 -15.30
C SER A 138 6.22 4.67 -13.85
N GLU A 139 7.41 5.10 -13.46
CA GLU A 139 7.62 5.76 -12.19
C GLU A 139 7.30 7.24 -12.37
N SER A 140 6.17 7.69 -11.84
CA SER A 140 5.93 9.12 -11.74
C SER A 140 6.72 9.71 -10.57
N SER A 141 7.41 10.82 -10.81
CA SER A 141 7.88 11.71 -9.74
C SER A 141 6.81 12.69 -9.29
N ALA A 142 5.65 12.71 -9.98
CA ALA A 142 4.54 13.59 -9.65
C ALA A 142 3.84 13.12 -8.37
N THR A 143 3.68 14.05 -7.47
CA THR A 143 2.88 13.91 -6.26
C THR A 143 1.40 14.09 -6.58
N PRO A 144 0.48 13.65 -5.70
CA PRO A 144 -0.93 13.99 -5.82
C PRO A 144 -1.21 15.50 -5.92
N LEU A 145 -0.29 16.35 -5.41
CA LEU A 145 -0.39 17.80 -5.54
C LEU A 145 -0.13 18.28 -6.97
N ASP A 146 0.77 17.65 -7.71
CA ASP A 146 1.08 18.04 -9.09
C ASP A 146 -0.14 17.82 -10.00
N GLY A 147 -0.91 16.75 -9.76
CA GLY A 147 -2.18 16.53 -10.44
C GLY A 147 -3.24 17.59 -10.13
N VAL A 148 -3.25 18.16 -8.91
CA VAL A 148 -4.14 19.27 -8.54
C VAL A 148 -3.72 20.56 -9.27
N LEU A 149 -2.42 20.81 -9.42
CA LEU A 149 -1.90 21.96 -10.16
C LEU A 149 -2.23 21.86 -11.66
N GLU A 150 -2.08 20.69 -12.28
CA GLU A 150 -2.48 20.52 -13.68
C GLU A 150 -4.01 20.65 -13.89
N LEU A 151 -4.82 20.15 -12.93
CA LEU A 151 -6.27 20.35 -12.96
C LEU A 151 -6.69 21.82 -12.91
N LEU A 152 -5.89 22.68 -12.26
CA LEU A 152 -6.13 24.13 -12.20
C LEU A 152 -5.83 24.83 -13.53
N ASP A 153 -4.93 24.26 -14.35
CA ASP A 153 -4.53 24.81 -15.65
C ASP A 153 -5.37 24.26 -16.83
N LEU A 154 -6.26 23.28 -16.58
CA LEU A 154 -7.18 22.79 -17.60
C LEU A 154 -8.25 23.84 -17.93
N PRO A 155 -8.52 24.14 -19.21
CA PRO A 155 -9.49 25.16 -19.62
C PRO A 155 -10.93 24.85 -19.19
N ILE A 156 -11.24 23.59 -18.83
CA ILE A 156 -12.50 23.17 -18.20
C ILE A 156 -12.18 22.06 -17.17
N PRO A 157 -12.21 22.32 -15.84
CA PRO A 157 -11.88 21.32 -14.82
C PRO A 157 -12.92 20.17 -14.66
N GLY A 158 -13.83 20.01 -15.61
CA GLY A 158 -14.81 18.93 -15.67
C GLY A 158 -15.66 18.81 -14.39
N VAL A 159 -16.00 17.57 -14.02
CA VAL A 159 -16.80 17.25 -12.82
C VAL A 159 -16.15 17.66 -11.50
N PHE A 160 -14.87 18.03 -11.50
CA PHE A 160 -14.12 18.45 -10.31
C PHE A 160 -14.14 19.96 -10.08
N ALA A 161 -14.63 20.75 -11.04
CA ALA A 161 -14.78 22.20 -10.90
C ALA A 161 -15.45 22.67 -9.59
N PRO A 162 -16.48 21.99 -9.03
CA PRO A 162 -17.14 22.43 -7.80
C PRO A 162 -16.32 22.24 -6.52
N VAL A 163 -15.29 21.39 -6.55
CA VAL A 163 -14.51 21.00 -5.35
C VAL A 163 -13.08 21.57 -5.36
N ILE A 164 -12.72 22.33 -6.38
CA ILE A 164 -11.45 23.03 -6.47
C ILE A 164 -11.56 24.34 -5.69
N HIS A 165 -10.79 24.47 -4.60
CA HIS A 165 -10.68 25.69 -3.81
C HIS A 165 -9.24 26.21 -3.82
N THR A 166 -9.01 27.35 -4.46
CA THR A 166 -7.69 27.99 -4.53
C THR A 166 -7.51 28.93 -3.34
N TYR A 167 -6.53 28.64 -2.48
CA TYR A 167 -6.18 29.52 -1.35
C TYR A 167 -4.90 30.29 -1.69
N ILE A 168 -5.04 31.57 -2.03
CA ILE A 168 -3.89 32.46 -2.24
C ILE A 168 -3.49 33.01 -0.87
N LYS A 169 -2.30 32.63 -0.40
CA LYS A 169 -1.73 33.19 0.84
C LYS A 169 -1.29 34.63 0.55
N SER A 170 -1.98 35.60 1.13
CA SER A 170 -1.57 37.01 1.03
C SER A 170 -0.15 37.19 1.58
N PRO A 171 0.72 37.94 0.89
CA PRO A 171 2.06 38.23 1.39
C PRO A 171 1.98 39.11 2.65
N HIS A 172 2.72 38.72 3.68
CA HIS A 172 3.02 39.57 4.84
C HIS A 172 4.20 40.48 4.53
#